data_AF-A0A822BPU7-F1
#
_entry.id   AF-A0A822BPU7-F1
#
_cell.length_a   1.000
_cell.length_b   1.000
_cell.length_c   1.000
_cell.angle_alpha   90.00
_cell.angle_beta   90.00
_cell.angle_gamma   90.00
#
_symmetry.space_group_name_H-M   'P 1'
#
loop_
_entity.id
_entity.type
_entity.pdbx_description
1 polymer ?
#
loop_
_entity_poly.entity_id
_entity_poly.type
_entity_poly.pdbx_seq_one_letter_code
_entity_poly.pdbx_strand_id
1 'polypeptide(L)' 'IIALAFVPVLDVIKAFNLIADDFEDEADDFLGYFEKTWIGQPKKRGTGQKKTLFPIDRAVANLPRSNNSIEG' A
#
# COMPACT_ATOMS: atom_id res chain seq x y z
N ILE A 1 23.08 -8.26 -11.97
CA ILE A 1 22.20 -8.78 -10.89
C ILE A 1 21.32 -7.62 -10.47
N ILE A 2 20.03 -7.63 -10.80
CA ILE A 2 19.05 -6.69 -10.23
C ILE A 2 18.44 -7.44 -9.05
N ALA A 3 18.84 -7.09 -7.83
CA ALA A 3 18.27 -7.72 -6.64
C ALA A 3 16.91 -7.09 -6.35
N LEU A 4 15.85 -7.89 -6.38
CA LEU A 4 14.57 -7.51 -5.76
C LEU A 4 14.80 -7.45 -4.25
N ALA A 5 14.81 -6.25 -3.68
CA ALA A 5 14.83 -6.08 -2.23
C ALA A 5 13.40 -6.26 -1.70
N PHE A 6 13.16 -7.32 -0.93
CA PHE A 6 11.89 -7.53 -0.25
C PHE A 6 11.90 -6.78 1.07
N VAL A 7 11.20 -5.64 1.13
CA VAL A 7 10.99 -4.88 2.36
C VAL A 7 9.70 -5.39 3.05
N PRO A 8 9.72 -5.67 4.37
CA PRO A 8 8.51 -6.04 5.09
C PRO A 8 7.41 -4.98 4.96
N VAL A 9 6.17 -5.41 4.76
CA VAL A 9 5.02 -4.48 4.59
C VAL A 9 4.90 -3.52 5.77
N LEU A 10 5.16 -3.98 6.99
CA LEU A 10 5.14 -3.13 8.19
C LEU A 10 6.19 -2.02 8.15
N ASP A 11 7.36 -2.27 7.56
CA ASP A 11 8.41 -1.25 7.46
C ASP A 11 8.06 -0.23 6.39
N VAL A 12 7.40 -0.64 5.30
CA VAL A 12 6.83 0.28 4.30
C VAL A 12 5.76 1.18 4.92
N ILE A 13 4.86 0.62 5.74
CA ILE A 13 3.82 1.40 6.43
C ILE A 13 4.44 2.41 7.39
N LYS A 14 5.43 1.98 8.19
CA LYS A 14 6.13 2.87 9.12
C LYS A 14 6.85 3.99 8.40
N ALA A 15 7.57 3.67 7.33
CA ALA A 15 8.28 4.67 6.52
C ALA A 15 7.31 5.64 5.86
N PHE A 16 6.20 5.14 5.29
CA PHE A 16 5.15 5.96 4.70
C PHE A 16 4.56 6.94 5.73
N ASN A 17 4.16 6.46 6.90
CA ASN A 17 3.61 7.33 7.94
C ASN A 17 4.63 8.35 8.45
N LEU A 18 5.92 7.98 8.51
CA LEU A 18 6.97 8.91 8.95
C LEU A 18 7.15 10.07 7.97
N ILE A 19 7.10 9.80 6.67
CA ILE A 19 7.35 10.82 5.64
C ILE A 19 6.08 11.55 5.20
N ALA A 20 4.89 10.93 5.35
CA ALA A 20 3.63 11.52 4.90
C ALA A 20 3.34 12.86 5.60
N ASP A 21 3.71 12.97 6.87
CA ASP A 21 3.55 14.19 7.67
C ASP A 21 4.50 15.34 7.23
N ASP A 22 5.53 15.04 6.44
CA ASP A 22 6.52 16.01 5.96
C ASP A 22 6.16 16.61 4.58
N PHE A 23 5.14 16.09 3.89
CA PHE A 23 4.73 16.59 2.57
C PHE A 23 3.68 17.70 2.68
N GLU A 24 3.74 18.65 1.74
CA GLU A 24 2.73 19.72 1.59
C GLU A 24 1.41 19.15 1.03
N ASP A 25 0.31 19.89 1.23
CA ASP A 25 -1.06 19.50 0.85
C ASP A 25 -1.19 19.12 -0.64
N GLU A 26 -0.33 19.65 -1.53
CA GLU A 26 -0.27 19.28 -2.95
C GLU A 26 0.03 17.79 -3.18
N ALA A 27 0.62 17.10 -2.20
CA ALA A 27 0.92 15.67 -2.26
C ALA A 27 -0.24 14.79 -1.77
N ASP A 28 -1.31 15.34 -1.19
CA ASP A 28 -2.40 14.56 -0.57
C ASP A 28 -3.05 13.58 -1.55
N ASP A 29 -3.28 14.01 -2.79
CA ASP A 29 -3.87 13.15 -3.82
C ASP A 29 -2.94 11.97 -4.14
N PHE A 30 -1.63 12.22 -4.17
CA PHE A 30 -0.62 11.19 -4.43
C PHE A 30 -0.47 10.23 -3.25
N LEU A 31 -0.35 10.76 -2.02
CA LEU A 31 -0.25 9.97 -0.80
C LEU A 31 -1.52 9.15 -0.59
N GLY A 32 -2.70 9.75 -0.78
CA GLY A 32 -3.99 9.08 -0.70
C GLY A 32 -4.16 8.00 -1.76
N TYR A 33 -3.72 8.25 -3.00
CA TYR A 33 -3.67 7.23 -4.04
C TYR A 33 -2.75 6.07 -3.66
N PHE A 34 -1.52 6.36 -3.22
CA PHE A 34 -0.54 5.35 -2.83
C PHE A 34 -1.05 4.49 -1.67
N GLU A 35 -1.57 5.14 -0.64
CA GLU A 35 -2.13 4.47 0.53
C GLU A 35 -3.31 3.59 0.13
N LYS A 36 -4.28 4.08 -0.64
CA LYS A 36 -5.41 3.28 -1.13
C LYS A 36 -4.98 2.07 -1.96
N THR A 37 -3.93 2.25 -2.76
CA THR A 37 -3.51 1.27 -3.77
C THR A 37 -2.67 0.15 -3.16
N TRP A 38 -1.72 0.48 -2.29
CA TRP A 38 -0.65 -0.43 -1.86
C TRP A 38 -0.65 -0.78 -0.37
N ILE A 39 -0.99 0.18 0.50
CA ILE A 39 -0.85 0.03 1.97
C ILE A 39 -2.19 -0.28 2.66
N GLY A 40 -3.21 0.49 2.34
CA GLY A 40 -4.56 0.39 2.87
C GLY A 40 -4.83 1.53 3.84
N GLN A 41 -5.85 2.34 3.53
CA GLN A 41 -6.22 3.47 4.39
C GLN A 41 -6.72 2.99 5.76
N PRO A 42 -6.48 3.74 6.85
CA PRO A 42 -7.08 3.49 8.15
C PRO A 42 -8.60 3.35 8.06
N LYS A 43 -9.15 2.39 8.82
CA LYS A 43 -10.61 2.30 8.97
C LYS A 43 -11.11 3.47 9.82
N LYS A 44 -12.13 4.18 9.33
CA LYS A 44 -12.79 5.26 10.09
C LYS A 44 -13.47 4.76 11.38
N ARG A 45 -13.78 3.46 11.46
CA ARG A 45 -14.37 2.81 12.64
C ARG A 45 -13.75 1.42 12.83
N GLY A 46 -13.20 1.17 14.02
CA GLY A 46 -12.54 -0.10 14.37
C GLY A 46 -11.01 -0.07 14.18
N THR A 47 -10.36 -1.20 14.44
CA THR A 47 -8.91 -1.36 14.31
C THR A 47 -8.52 -1.92 12.93
N GLY A 48 -7.39 -1.45 12.38
CA GLY A 48 -6.78 -1.96 11.15
C GLY A 48 -7.01 -1.12 9.88
N GLN A 49 -6.52 -1.65 8.75
CA GLN A 49 -6.52 -0.99 7.45
C GLN A 49 -7.64 -1.52 6.53
N LYS A 50 -8.10 -0.69 5.59
CA LYS A 50 -8.97 -1.10 4.49
C LYS A 50 -8.23 -2.05 3.55
N LYS A 51 -8.98 -2.91 2.86
CA LYS A 51 -8.42 -3.76 1.81
C LYS A 51 -7.86 -2.88 0.68
N THR A 52 -6.64 -3.17 0.27
CA THR A 52 -5.94 -2.50 -0.84
C THR A 52 -6.35 -3.06 -2.18
N LEU A 53 -6.13 -2.28 -3.24
CA LEU A 53 -6.31 -2.73 -4.62
C LEU A 53 -5.22 -3.72 -5.02
N PHE A 54 -3.97 -3.43 -4.65
CA PHE A 54 -2.80 -4.25 -4.93
C PHE A 54 -1.97 -4.42 -3.64
N PRO A 55 -2.34 -5.35 -2.75
CA PRO A 55 -1.60 -5.53 -1.52
C PRO A 55 -0.16 -5.97 -1.80
N ILE A 56 0.79 -5.35 -1.10
CA ILE A 56 2.23 -5.56 -1.30
C ILE A 56 2.62 -7.02 -1.07
N ASP A 57 1.94 -7.75 -0.18
CA ASP A 57 2.20 -9.17 0.09
C ASP A 57 1.97 -10.07 -1.15
N ARG A 58 1.02 -9.75 -2.04
CA ARG A 58 0.80 -10.47 -3.30
C ARG A 58 1.99 -10.38 -4.23
N ALA A 59 2.66 -9.23 -4.24
CA ALA A 59 3.87 -9.04 -5.02
C ALA A 59 5.03 -9.90 -4.48
N VAL A 60 5.11 -10.10 -3.16
CA VAL A 60 6.08 -11.00 -2.51
C VAL A 60 5.76 -12.47 -2.81
N ALA A 61 4.48 -12.82 -2.85
CA ALA A 61 4.01 -14.19 -3.07
C ALA A 61 3.97 -14.63 -4.55
N ASN A 62 4.44 -13.80 -5.51
CA ASN A 62 4.31 -14.04 -6.96
C ASN A 62 2.88 -14.37 -7.42
N LEU A 63 1.88 -13.88 -6.69
CA LEU A 63 0.48 -14.11 -7.03
C LEU A 63 0.06 -13.18 -8.18
N PRO A 64 -0.87 -13.61 -9.05
CA PRO A 64 -1.39 -12.77 -10.12
C PRO A 64 -1.83 -11.40 -9.60
N ARG A 65 -1.25 -10.34 -10.19
CA ARG A 65 -1.51 -8.94 -9.83
C ARG A 65 -2.76 -8.36 -10.50
N SER A 66 -3.52 -9.15 -11.25
CA SER A 66 -4.71 -8.67 -11.95
C SER A 66 -5.97 -8.76 -11.05
N ASN A 67 -6.81 -7.73 -11.17
CA ASN A 67 -8.19 -7.69 -10.69
C ASN A 67 -9.13 -8.58 -11.52
N ASN A 68 -8.66 -9.12 -12.65
CA ASN A 68 -9.43 -9.97 -13.57
C ASN A 68 -10.02 -11.24 -12.92
N SER A 69 -9.66 -11.61 -11.69
CA SER A 69 -10.24 -12.76 -10.99
C SER A 69 -11.45 -12.41 -10.10
N ILE A 70 -11.88 -11.14 -10.04
CA ILE A 70 -13.02 -10.69 -9.22
C ILE A 70 -14.26 -10.38 -10.10
N GLU A 71 -14.11 -10.39 -11.43
CA GLU A 71 -15.20 -10.19 -12.40
C GLU A 71 -15.64 -11.49 -13.12
N GLY A 72 -15.32 -12.66 -12.57
CA GLY A 72 -15.75 -13.98 -13.06
C GLY A 72 -16.71 -14.66 -12.11
#